data_AF-A0A535XU43-F1
#
_entry.id   AF-A0A535XU43-F1
#
_cell.length_a   1.000
_cell.length_b   1.000
_cell.length_c   1.000
_cell.angle_alpha   90.00
_cell.angle_beta   90.00
_cell.angle_gamma   90.00
#
_symmetry.space_group_name_H-M   'P 1'
#
loop_
_entity.id
_entity.type
_entity.pdbx_description
1 polymer ?
#
loop_
_entity_poly.entity_id
_entity_poly.type
_entity_poly.pdbx_seq_one_letter_code
_entity_poly.pdbx_strand_id
1 'polypeptide(L)'
;MIDVAFNGASTPTKLPIPDPAQYPGLKPFVDGIQDLLQQYPSNEYSPDKAAQKLQAKGYTKGSDGFWSDANGHLKLEVGGWAVFDDMGPVLAEMLKKGGIDATYVHPPDMIDRFQQGDYQGMLFGHGGSVNSDPYDTLRLYQSASLAIPGG
;
A
#
# COMPACT_ATOMS: atom_id res chain seq x y z
N MET A 1 0.88 -0.95 12.75
CA MET A 1 0.55 -2.00 11.77
C MET A 1 1.17 -3.34 12.17
N ILE A 2 2.48 -3.53 12.02
CA ILE A 2 3.15 -4.82 12.26
C ILE A 2 2.89 -5.39 13.66
N ASP A 3 3.08 -4.59 14.71
CA ASP A 3 2.88 -5.08 16.08
C ASP A 3 1.42 -5.37 16.43
N VAL A 4 0.48 -4.71 15.74
CA VAL A 4 -0.95 -4.72 16.09
C VAL A 4 -1.72 -5.74 15.25
N ALA A 5 -1.57 -5.69 13.92
CA ALA A 5 -2.28 -6.58 13.00
C ALA A 5 -1.52 -7.89 12.79
N PHE A 6 -0.19 -7.83 12.70
CA PHE A 6 0.63 -9.00 12.38
C PHE A 6 1.30 -9.64 13.60
N ASN A 7 1.09 -9.13 14.81
CA ASN A 7 1.77 -9.58 16.03
C ASN A 7 3.30 -9.71 15.88
N GLY A 8 3.92 -8.81 15.09
CA GLY A 8 5.35 -8.84 14.81
C GLY A 8 5.80 -9.83 13.72
N ALA A 9 4.89 -10.60 13.11
CA ALA A 9 5.20 -11.63 12.11
C ALA A 9 5.43 -11.07 10.69
N SER A 10 5.81 -9.80 10.56
CA SER A 10 6.02 -9.15 9.26
C SER A 10 7.18 -8.16 9.32
N THR A 11 7.82 -7.93 8.18
CA THR A 11 8.96 -7.02 8.06
C THR A 11 8.66 -5.96 7.01
N PRO A 12 8.91 -4.66 7.27
CA PRO A 12 8.77 -3.63 6.25
C PRO A 12 9.80 -3.87 5.13
N THR A 13 9.35 -3.79 3.87
CA THR A 13 10.25 -3.77 2.70
C THR A 13 10.25 -2.39 2.03
N LYS A 14 11.37 -2.03 1.40
CA LYS A 14 11.52 -0.80 0.61
C LYS A 14 11.10 -0.97 -0.86
N LEU A 15 10.92 -2.20 -1.30
CA LEU A 15 10.68 -2.55 -2.70
C LEU A 15 9.50 -3.51 -2.79
N PRO A 16 8.82 -3.62 -3.94
CA PRO A 16 7.76 -4.62 -4.16
C PRO A 16 8.30 -6.06 -4.29
N ILE A 17 9.50 -6.34 -3.79
CA ILE A 17 10.14 -7.67 -3.73
C ILE A 17 10.43 -8.00 -2.26
N PRO A 18 10.51 -9.29 -1.90
CA PRO A 18 10.75 -9.67 -0.52
C PRO A 18 12.17 -9.31 -0.06
N ASP A 19 12.37 -9.27 1.26
CA ASP A 19 13.62 -8.83 1.88
C ASP A 19 14.81 -9.74 1.46
N PRO A 20 15.92 -9.18 0.95
CA PRO A 20 17.10 -9.96 0.56
C PRO A 20 17.76 -10.72 1.72
N ALA A 21 17.46 -10.39 2.98
CA ALA A 21 17.90 -11.18 4.13
C ALA A 21 17.26 -12.58 4.15
N GLN A 22 16.02 -12.71 3.67
CA GLN A 22 15.32 -14.00 3.53
C GLN A 22 15.47 -14.59 2.12
N TYR A 23 15.69 -13.74 1.12
CA TYR A 23 15.77 -14.12 -0.30
C TYR A 23 17.09 -13.65 -0.92
N PRO A 24 18.22 -14.33 -0.64
CA PRO A 24 19.57 -13.86 -0.98
C PRO A 24 19.81 -13.67 -2.48
N GLY A 25 19.05 -14.38 -3.33
CA GLY A 25 19.11 -14.22 -4.79
C GLY A 25 18.76 -12.81 -5.28
N LEU A 26 17.99 -12.05 -4.50
CA LEU A 26 17.60 -10.68 -4.85
C LEU A 26 18.62 -9.62 -4.42
N LYS A 27 19.58 -9.99 -3.57
CA LYS A 27 20.55 -9.05 -2.99
C LYS A 27 21.31 -8.22 -4.03
N PRO A 28 21.82 -8.77 -5.16
CA PRO A 28 22.55 -7.98 -6.14
C PRO A 28 21.73 -6.83 -6.72
N PHE A 29 20.42 -7.02 -6.90
CA PHE A 29 19.52 -6.00 -7.43
C PHE A 29 19.24 -4.89 -6.42
N VAL A 30 19.06 -5.26 -5.14
CA VAL A 30 18.87 -4.29 -4.05
C VAL A 30 20.14 -3.48 -3.79
N ASP A 31 21.30 -4.13 -3.82
CA ASP A 31 22.61 -3.46 -3.67
C ASP A 31 22.88 -2.49 -4.82
N GLY A 32 22.47 -2.85 -6.04
CA GLY A 32 22.69 -2.04 -7.24
C GLY A 32 21.90 -0.74 -7.33
N ILE A 33 20.94 -0.51 -6.41
CA ILE A 33 20.06 0.67 -6.40
C ILE A 33 20.07 1.43 -5.06
N GLN A 34 21.11 1.25 -4.24
CA GLN A 34 21.19 1.89 -2.92
C GLN A 34 21.14 3.41 -2.99
N ASP A 35 21.75 4.01 -4.02
CA ASP A 35 21.69 5.45 -4.30
C ASP A 35 20.25 5.92 -4.56
N LEU A 36 19.49 5.17 -5.36
CA LEU A 36 18.08 5.45 -5.61
C LEU A 36 17.23 5.30 -4.34
N LEU A 37 17.50 4.29 -3.51
CA LEU A 37 16.80 4.12 -2.23
C LEU A 37 17.13 5.20 -1.19
N GLN A 38 18.31 5.82 -1.28
CA GLN A 38 18.67 7.00 -0.50
C GLN A 38 17.97 8.25 -1.03
N GLN A 39 17.91 8.42 -2.36
CA GLN A 39 17.22 9.54 -3.00
C GLN A 39 15.70 9.47 -2.81
N TYR A 40 15.13 8.26 -2.82
CA TYR A 40 13.71 7.98 -2.75
C TYR A 40 13.41 6.97 -1.62
N PRO A 41 13.30 7.43 -0.35
CA PRO A 41 13.02 6.56 0.78
C PRO A 41 11.54 6.11 0.76
N SER A 42 11.25 5.09 -0.03
CA SER A 42 9.91 4.57 -0.32
C SER A 42 9.10 4.11 0.90
N ASN A 43 9.76 3.81 2.02
CA ASN A 43 9.12 3.38 3.27
C ASN A 43 9.20 4.43 4.38
N GLU A 44 9.52 5.68 4.07
CA GLU A 44 9.55 6.77 5.05
C GLU A 44 8.15 7.05 5.62
N TYR A 45 8.04 7.04 6.95
CA TYR A 45 6.85 7.53 7.65
C TYR A 45 7.02 9.01 8.01
N SER A 46 6.29 9.89 7.31
CA SER A 46 6.33 11.34 7.56
C SER A 46 4.95 11.99 7.40
N PRO A 47 4.22 12.22 8.50
CA PRO A 47 2.95 12.98 8.48
C PRO A 47 3.11 14.40 7.91
N ASP A 48 4.25 15.05 8.14
CA ASP A 48 4.50 16.40 7.64
C ASP A 48 4.64 16.44 6.12
N LYS A 49 5.37 15.49 5.53
CA LYS A 49 5.46 15.36 4.06
C LYS A 49 4.10 15.02 3.44
N ALA A 50 3.30 14.21 4.12
CA ALA A 50 1.93 13.92 3.69
C ALA A 50 1.06 15.20 3.73
N ALA A 51 1.12 15.97 4.82
CA ALA A 51 0.40 17.23 4.97
C ALA A 51 0.79 18.24 3.88
N GLN A 52 2.08 18.41 3.60
CA GLN A 52 2.57 19.28 2.52
C GLN A 52 2.02 18.88 1.15
N LYS A 53 1.98 17.57 0.85
CA LYS A 53 1.43 17.07 -0.42
C LYS A 53 -0.08 17.34 -0.52
N LEU A 54 -0.83 17.12 0.55
CA LEU A 54 -2.27 17.38 0.58
C LEU A 54 -2.58 18.87 0.43
N GLN A 55 -1.86 19.73 1.15
CA GLN A 55 -1.97 21.19 1.02
C GLN A 55 -1.65 21.66 -0.40
N ALA A 56 -0.59 21.13 -1.02
CA ALA A 56 -0.25 21.43 -2.41
C ALA A 56 -1.32 20.97 -3.42
N LYS A 57 -2.21 20.06 -3.02
CA LYS A 57 -3.37 19.61 -3.80
C LYS A 57 -4.67 20.35 -3.44
N GLY A 58 -4.61 21.36 -2.57
CA GLY A 58 -5.76 22.21 -2.21
C GLY A 58 -6.57 21.71 -1.01
N TYR A 59 -6.11 20.67 -0.31
CA TYR A 59 -6.76 20.20 0.90
C TYR A 59 -6.36 21.03 2.11
N THR A 60 -7.31 21.26 3.00
CA THR A 60 -7.09 21.91 4.30
C THR A 60 -7.52 20.98 5.43
N LYS A 61 -6.78 20.99 6.54
CA LYS A 61 -7.11 20.16 7.70
C LYS A 61 -8.11 20.91 8.58
N GLY A 62 -9.30 20.36 8.73
CA GLY A 62 -10.37 20.91 9.55
C GLY A 62 -10.08 20.80 11.05
N SER A 63 -10.89 21.48 11.86
CA SER A 63 -10.84 21.41 13.33
C SER A 63 -11.24 20.03 13.88
N ASP A 64 -11.97 19.26 13.08
CA ASP A 64 -12.32 17.87 13.33
C ASP A 64 -11.16 16.89 13.05
N GLY A 65 -10.05 17.40 12.49
CA GLY A 65 -8.86 16.62 12.20
C GLY A 65 -8.85 15.97 10.81
N PHE A 66 -9.86 16.17 9.98
CA PHE A 66 -9.94 15.60 8.63
C PHE A 66 -9.48 16.59 7.55
N TRP A 67 -8.86 16.05 6.50
CA TRP A 67 -8.52 16.80 5.30
C TRP A 67 -9.76 16.98 4.44
N SER A 68 -9.97 18.19 3.94
CA SER A 68 -11.13 18.53 3.11
C SER A 68 -10.77 19.47 1.97
N ASP A 69 -11.52 19.36 0.89
CA ASP A 69 -11.54 20.31 -0.24
C ASP A 69 -12.96 20.89 -0.42
N ALA A 70 -13.25 21.49 -1.58
CA ALA A 70 -14.57 22.02 -1.90
C ALA A 70 -15.70 20.97 -1.91
N ASN A 71 -15.37 19.68 -2.03
CA ASN A 71 -16.31 18.56 -2.07
C ASN A 71 -16.50 17.89 -0.70
N GLY A 72 -15.84 18.39 0.35
CA GLY A 72 -15.89 17.84 1.70
C GLY A 72 -14.66 17.01 2.06
N HIS A 73 -14.83 16.03 2.95
CA HIS A 73 -13.71 15.23 3.45
C HIS A 73 -13.06 14.39 2.35
N LEU A 74 -11.73 14.27 2.42
CA LEU A 74 -10.98 13.29 1.64
C LEU A 74 -11.35 11.89 2.13
N LYS A 75 -12.13 11.18 1.32
CA LYS A 75 -12.62 9.83 1.60
C LYS A 75 -11.80 8.78 0.89
N LEU A 76 -11.63 7.62 1.52
CA LEU A 76 -11.01 6.45 0.90
C LEU A 76 -11.66 5.15 1.40
N GLU A 77 -12.47 4.52 0.56
CA GLU A 77 -12.90 3.14 0.80
C GLU A 77 -11.79 2.17 0.36
N VAL A 78 -11.36 1.31 1.29
CA VAL A 78 -10.36 0.27 1.05
C VAL A 78 -11.05 -1.09 1.02
N GLY A 79 -11.08 -1.70 -0.16
CA GLY A 79 -11.56 -3.07 -0.36
C GLY A 79 -10.55 -4.11 0.13
N GLY A 80 -11.02 -5.32 0.40
CA GLY A 80 -10.20 -6.49 0.69
C GLY A 80 -10.98 -7.81 0.71
N TRP A 81 -10.36 -8.84 1.28
CA TRP A 81 -10.89 -10.20 1.46
C TRP A 81 -10.78 -10.58 2.93
N ALA A 82 -11.40 -11.71 3.30
CA ALA A 82 -11.33 -12.23 4.68
C ALA A 82 -9.90 -12.38 5.23
N VAL A 83 -8.90 -12.61 4.38
CA VAL A 83 -7.48 -12.70 4.78
C VAL A 83 -6.90 -11.37 5.31
N PHE A 84 -7.56 -10.25 5.04
CA PHE A 84 -7.12 -8.92 5.46
C PHE A 84 -7.93 -8.35 6.63
N ASP A 85 -8.82 -9.13 7.25
CA ASP A 85 -9.73 -8.62 8.28
C ASP A 85 -9.02 -8.22 9.58
N ASP A 86 -7.83 -8.74 9.82
CA ASP A 86 -6.95 -8.37 10.92
C ASP A 86 -6.26 -7.01 10.70
N MET A 87 -5.85 -6.71 9.46
CA MET A 87 -5.09 -5.51 9.11
C MET A 87 -5.93 -4.38 8.54
N GLY A 88 -7.02 -4.70 7.84
CA GLY A 88 -7.87 -3.74 7.13
C GLY A 88 -8.42 -2.64 8.04
N PRO A 89 -9.08 -2.99 9.16
CA PRO A 89 -9.54 -2.01 10.14
C PRO A 89 -8.39 -1.19 10.77
N VAL A 90 -7.24 -1.82 11.03
CA VAL A 90 -6.06 -1.12 11.57
C VAL A 90 -5.53 -0.09 10.56
N LEU A 91 -5.51 -0.43 9.28
CA LEU A 91 -5.10 0.49 8.21
C LEU A 91 -6.08 1.66 8.10
N ALA A 92 -7.39 1.39 8.10
CA ALA A 92 -8.42 2.43 8.06
C ALA A 92 -8.27 3.40 9.25
N GLU A 93 -8.03 2.88 10.47
CA GLU A 93 -7.80 3.73 11.64
C GLU A 93 -6.48 4.53 11.57
N MET A 94 -5.42 3.96 11.00
CA MET A 94 -4.18 4.71 10.75
C MET A 94 -4.40 5.87 9.77
N LEU A 95 -5.20 5.65 8.72
CA LEU A 95 -5.57 6.68 7.74
C LEU A 95 -6.45 7.77 8.38
N LYS A 96 -7.43 7.40 9.22
CA LYS A 96 -8.26 8.35 10.00
C LYS A 96 -7.42 9.21 10.93
N LYS A 97 -6.44 8.63 11.63
CA LYS A 97 -5.48 9.41 12.45
C LYS A 97 -4.64 10.38 11.62
N GLY A 98 -4.37 10.04 10.35
CA GLY A 98 -3.76 10.92 9.36
C GLY A 98 -4.67 12.05 8.87
N GLY A 99 -5.98 11.96 9.12
CA GLY A 99 -7.02 12.88 8.69
C GLY A 99 -7.74 12.47 7.40
N ILE A 100 -7.62 11.21 6.96
CA ILE A 100 -8.36 10.69 5.79
C ILE A 100 -9.59 9.94 6.31
N ASP A 101 -10.78 10.27 5.80
CA ASP A 101 -12.03 9.60 6.15
C ASP A 101 -12.10 8.23 5.45
N ALA A 102 -11.40 7.26 6.04
CA ALA A 102 -11.18 5.95 5.45
C ALA A 102 -12.08 4.86 6.03
N THR A 103 -12.49 3.91 5.20
CA THR A 103 -13.23 2.72 5.59
C THR A 103 -12.56 1.46 5.04
N TYR A 104 -12.81 0.32 5.69
CA TYR A 104 -12.43 -1.00 5.16
C TYR A 104 -13.70 -1.81 4.88
N VAL A 105 -13.77 -2.42 3.71
CA VAL A 105 -14.91 -3.24 3.27
C VAL A 105 -14.41 -4.50 2.56
N HIS A 106 -15.19 -5.57 2.64
CA HIS A 106 -14.92 -6.82 1.93
C HIS A 106 -16.23 -7.51 1.51
N PRO A 107 -17.11 -6.82 0.77
CA PRO A 107 -18.43 -7.37 0.43
C PRO A 107 -18.29 -8.61 -0.49
N PRO A 108 -19.34 -9.47 -0.57
CA PRO A 108 -19.26 -10.70 -1.38
C PRO A 108 -18.96 -10.48 -2.86
N ASP A 109 -19.31 -9.31 -3.41
CA ASP A 109 -19.07 -8.91 -4.81
C ASP A 109 -17.72 -8.22 -5.03
N MET A 110 -16.85 -8.16 -4.02
CA MET A 110 -15.59 -7.43 -4.12
C MET A 110 -14.68 -7.97 -5.23
N ILE A 111 -14.77 -9.27 -5.60
CA ILE A 111 -13.98 -9.87 -6.71
C ILE A 111 -14.37 -9.22 -8.02
N ASP A 112 -15.67 -9.11 -8.27
CA ASP A 112 -16.20 -8.52 -9.48
C ASP A 112 -15.82 -7.03 -9.57
N ARG A 113 -15.95 -6.30 -8.46
CA ARG A 113 -15.50 -4.89 -8.37
C ARG A 113 -14.03 -4.74 -8.70
N PHE A 114 -13.17 -5.59 -8.12
CA PHE A 114 -11.73 -5.55 -8.39
C PHE A 114 -11.41 -5.80 -9.87
N GLN A 115 -12.02 -6.81 -10.47
CA GLN A 115 -11.80 -7.15 -11.88
C GLN A 115 -12.30 -6.05 -12.83
N GLN A 116 -13.33 -5.30 -12.43
CA GLN A 116 -13.92 -4.22 -13.21
C GLN A 116 -13.24 -2.86 -12.98
N GLY A 117 -12.36 -2.74 -11.98
CA GLY A 117 -11.78 -1.45 -11.58
C GLY A 117 -12.76 -0.57 -10.80
N ASP A 118 -13.86 -1.12 -10.28
CA ASP A 118 -14.88 -0.40 -9.52
C ASP A 118 -14.52 -0.35 -8.01
N TYR A 119 -13.42 0.32 -7.69
CA TYR A 119 -12.94 0.49 -6.32
C TYR A 119 -12.06 1.74 -6.20
N GLN A 120 -11.92 2.26 -4.98
CA GLN A 120 -11.03 3.40 -4.69
C GLN A 120 -9.65 2.96 -4.20
N GLY A 121 -9.62 2.08 -3.20
CA GLY A 121 -8.43 1.41 -2.70
C GLY A 121 -8.67 -0.09 -2.55
N MET A 122 -7.59 -0.87 -2.58
CA MET A 122 -7.65 -2.32 -2.44
C MET A 122 -6.43 -2.84 -1.67
N LEU A 123 -6.66 -3.72 -0.70
CA LEU A 123 -5.64 -4.60 -0.15
C LEU A 123 -5.52 -5.84 -1.03
N PHE A 124 -4.32 -6.08 -1.53
CA PHE A 124 -4.01 -7.25 -2.34
C PHE A 124 -2.56 -7.64 -2.13
N GLY A 125 -2.28 -8.95 -2.12
CA GLY A 125 -0.93 -9.49 -2.06
C GLY A 125 -0.48 -10.01 -3.43
N HIS A 126 0.80 -10.26 -3.61
CA HIS A 126 1.29 -10.96 -4.80
C HIS A 126 2.38 -11.95 -4.43
N GLY A 127 2.44 -13.08 -5.14
CA GLY A 127 3.52 -14.04 -5.01
C GLY A 127 4.86 -13.51 -5.53
N GLY A 128 4.82 -12.69 -6.59
CA GLY A 128 5.98 -12.00 -7.16
C GLY A 128 7.23 -12.88 -7.34
N SER A 129 8.39 -12.22 -7.36
CA SER A 129 9.70 -12.87 -7.37
C SER A 129 10.12 -13.30 -5.97
N VAL A 130 10.20 -14.62 -5.74
CA VAL A 130 10.83 -15.24 -4.55
C VAL A 130 12.19 -15.88 -4.88
N ASN A 131 12.67 -15.73 -6.11
CA ASN A 131 13.92 -16.29 -6.62
C ASN A 131 14.91 -15.17 -7.01
N SER A 132 16.04 -15.52 -7.64
CA SER A 132 17.13 -14.61 -8.03
C SER A 132 16.82 -13.65 -9.20
N ASP A 133 15.56 -13.44 -9.57
CA ASP A 133 15.20 -12.53 -10.68
C ASP A 133 13.99 -11.66 -10.28
N PRO A 134 14.12 -10.32 -10.16
CA PRO A 134 13.02 -9.42 -9.82
C PRO A 134 12.01 -9.24 -10.97
N TYR A 135 12.29 -9.77 -12.17
CA TYR A 135 11.45 -9.61 -13.35
C TYR A 135 10.00 -10.03 -13.14
N ASP A 136 9.73 -11.13 -12.43
CA ASP A 136 8.34 -11.61 -12.22
C ASP A 136 7.50 -10.62 -11.41
N THR A 137 8.08 -9.98 -10.39
CA THR A 137 7.43 -8.84 -9.72
C THR A 137 7.25 -7.66 -10.68
N LEU A 138 8.29 -7.28 -11.43
CA LEU A 138 8.22 -6.10 -12.31
C LEU A 138 7.17 -6.27 -13.42
N ARG A 139 6.93 -7.51 -13.86
CA ARG A 139 5.88 -7.86 -14.82
C ARG A 139 4.47 -7.57 -14.30
N LEU A 140 4.27 -7.36 -13.00
CA LEU A 140 2.98 -6.93 -12.46
C LEU A 140 2.66 -5.46 -12.80
N TYR A 141 3.68 -4.66 -13.16
CA TYR A 141 3.55 -3.21 -13.38
C TYR A 141 3.61 -2.79 -14.86
N GLN A 142 3.45 -3.74 -15.80
CA GLN A 142 3.32 -3.45 -17.23
C GLN A 142 1.85 -3.48 -17.68
N SER A 143 1.53 -2.75 -18.74
CA SER A 143 0.18 -2.70 -19.33
C SER A 143 -0.24 -4.00 -20.06
N ALA A 144 0.71 -4.90 -20.33
CA ALA A 144 0.45 -6.15 -21.06
C ALA A 144 0.07 -7.34 -20.15
N SER A 145 0.10 -7.17 -18.84
CA SER A 145 -0.23 -8.25 -17.90
C SER A 145 -1.73 -8.31 -17.66
N LEU A 146 -2.34 -9.45 -18.02
CA LEU A 146 -3.77 -9.68 -17.87
C LEU A 146 -4.17 -10.23 -16.50
N ALA A 147 -3.22 -10.76 -15.72
CA ALA A 147 -3.43 -11.27 -14.36
C ALA A 147 -2.12 -11.31 -13.57
N ILE A 148 -2.23 -11.21 -12.24
CA ILE A 148 -1.15 -11.48 -11.28
C ILE A 148 -0.95 -13.00 -11.23
N PRO A 149 0.22 -13.56 -11.59
CA PRO A 149 0.48 -14.99 -11.42
C PRO A 149 0.44 -15.37 -9.95
N GLY A 150 -0.34 -16.40 -9.61
CA GLY A 150 -0.41 -16.95 -8.25
C GLY A 150 -1.32 -16.19 -7.30
N GLY A 151 -2.49 -15.76 -7.79
CA GLY A 151 -3.61 -15.14 -7.05
C GLY A 151 -3.71 -15.49 -5.57
#